data_AF-A0AAD9RMT7-F1
#
_entry.id   AF-A0AAD9RMT7-F1
#
_cell.length_a   1.000
_cell.length_b   1.000
_cell.length_c   1.000
_cell.angle_alpha   90.00
_cell.angle_beta   90.00
_cell.angle_gamma   90.00
#
_symmetry.space_group_name_H-M   'P 1'
#
loop_
_entity.id
_entity.type
_entity.pdbx_description
1 polymer ?
#
loop_
_entity_poly.entity_id
_entity_poly.type
_entity_poly.pdbx_seq_one_letter_code
_entity_poly.pdbx_strand_id
1 'polypeptide(L)'
;MGLLSVTPILLRLSKCAIAGTRTISTSGNPLQFGITNVLLAEPLKKKKKLDPAIVRQREEKKRRRLEKTIRRLEKSSRQLKPISELEIPLFLKIEKEYKHKQHINDVQTIDKFISSQYKALNELRAESEELYNEAIQIDLSFLPYATKGPYHTPPIENYDSPDGEYIDLTQKYPGET
;
A
#
# COMPACT_ATOMS: atom_id res chain seq x y z
N MET A 1 82.21 37.60 67.94
CA MET A 1 81.05 38.37 67.47
C MET A 1 80.94 38.21 65.96
N GLY A 2 79.93 37.46 65.49
CA GLY A 2 79.48 37.38 64.09
C GLY A 2 80.37 36.60 63.10
N LEU A 3 80.07 35.32 62.89
CA LEU A 3 80.68 34.43 61.88
C LEU A 3 79.72 34.21 60.68
N LEU A 4 80.28 34.27 59.47
CA LEU A 4 80.11 33.39 58.28
C LEU A 4 78.72 33.14 57.64
N SER A 5 78.62 33.28 56.31
CA SER A 5 78.51 32.14 55.37
C SER A 5 78.40 32.57 53.89
N VAL A 6 78.89 31.71 52.99
CA VAL A 6 79.11 31.95 51.55
C VAL A 6 78.57 30.74 50.74
N THR A 7 77.64 30.97 49.79
CA THR A 7 77.25 30.15 48.57
C THR A 7 76.74 28.70 48.71
N PRO A 8 76.35 27.97 47.62
CA PRO A 8 75.33 28.18 46.56
C PRO A 8 74.36 26.96 46.40
N ILE A 9 73.30 27.04 45.58
CA ILE A 9 72.52 25.86 45.16
C ILE A 9 72.49 25.76 43.63
N LEU A 10 72.97 24.63 43.12
CA LEU A 10 73.09 24.25 41.72
C LEU A 10 71.79 23.63 41.14
N LEU A 11 71.66 23.76 39.80
CA LEU A 11 71.08 22.84 38.81
C LEU A 11 69.54 22.76 38.63
N ARG A 12 69.07 23.22 37.46
CA ARG A 12 68.57 22.34 36.36
C ARG A 12 68.21 23.13 35.09
N LEU A 13 68.91 22.85 33.98
CA LEU A 13 68.45 23.18 32.62
C LEU A 13 67.32 22.21 32.21
N SER A 14 66.27 22.71 31.56
CA SER A 14 65.22 21.88 30.94
C SER A 14 64.72 22.45 29.61
N LYS A 15 65.27 21.88 28.52
CA LYS A 15 64.72 21.60 27.19
C LYS A 15 63.83 22.65 26.50
N CYS A 16 64.37 23.25 25.43
CA CYS A 16 63.63 24.00 24.41
C CYS A 16 62.38 23.26 23.93
N ALA A 17 61.22 23.91 24.04
CA ALA A 17 60.03 23.56 23.29
C ALA A 17 60.00 24.39 22.01
N ILE A 18 59.93 23.72 20.85
CA ILE A 18 59.66 24.34 19.55
C ILE A 18 58.20 24.79 19.58
N ALA A 19 57.97 26.08 19.83
CA ALA A 19 56.66 26.69 19.70
C ALA A 19 56.33 26.85 18.21
N GLY A 20 55.66 25.85 17.64
CA GLY A 20 54.99 26.00 16.34
C GLY A 20 53.80 26.94 16.51
N THR A 21 53.96 28.21 16.12
CA THR A 21 52.89 29.20 16.06
C THR A 21 51.84 28.77 15.03
N ARG A 22 50.65 28.38 15.50
CA ARG A 22 49.44 28.29 14.67
C ARG A 22 48.76 29.65 14.67
N THR A 23 48.81 30.36 13.54
CA THR A 23 48.05 31.59 13.32
C THR A 23 46.72 31.22 12.64
N ILE A 24 45.65 31.08 13.42
CA ILE A 24 44.28 31.20 12.91
C ILE A 24 43.47 31.96 13.98
N SER A 25 43.01 33.16 13.63
CA SER A 25 42.10 33.97 14.46
C SER A 25 40.64 33.58 14.22
N THR A 26 39.78 33.85 15.20
CA THR A 26 38.32 33.87 15.04
C THR A 26 37.77 35.17 15.61
N SER A 27 37.93 36.28 14.88
CA SER A 27 36.97 37.39 14.97
C SER A 27 35.88 37.10 13.94
N GLY A 28 34.85 36.38 14.35
CA GLY A 28 33.72 36.00 13.50
C GLY A 28 33.41 34.51 13.61
N ASN A 29 32.12 34.18 13.71
CA ASN A 29 31.64 32.80 13.54
C ASN A 29 32.33 32.13 12.33
N PRO A 30 32.54 30.81 12.39
CA PRO A 30 31.67 30.01 11.54
C PRO A 30 31.24 28.68 12.18
N LEU A 31 30.15 28.12 11.65
CA LEU A 31 29.90 26.68 11.68
C LEU A 31 31.24 25.96 11.46
N GLN A 32 31.69 25.21 12.47
CA GLN A 32 32.82 24.32 12.33
C GLN A 32 32.42 23.24 11.33
N PHE A 33 32.79 23.41 10.06
CA PHE A 33 32.70 22.33 9.10
C PHE A 33 33.63 21.23 9.59
N GLY A 34 33.05 20.21 10.23
CA GLY A 34 33.73 18.97 10.52
C GLY A 34 34.03 18.28 9.20
N ILE A 35 35.18 18.58 8.60
CA ILE A 35 35.69 17.80 7.49
C ILE A 35 36.03 16.44 8.08
N THR A 36 35.21 15.43 7.82
CA THR A 36 35.59 14.05 8.14
C THR A 36 36.82 13.72 7.31
N ASN A 37 37.86 13.19 7.95
CA ASN A 37 39.10 12.81 7.27
C ASN A 37 38.78 12.01 6.01
N VAL A 38 39.41 12.36 4.89
CA VAL A 38 39.24 11.64 3.61
C VAL A 38 39.90 10.27 3.75
N LEU A 39 39.14 9.27 4.18
CA LEU A 39 39.62 7.89 4.28
C LEU A 39 39.61 7.28 2.87
N LEU A 40 40.77 7.35 2.20
CA LEU A 40 41.03 6.88 0.84
C LEU A 40 40.93 5.35 0.72
N ALA A 41 39.71 4.81 0.89
CA ALA A 41 39.46 3.37 0.86
C ALA A 41 40.36 2.56 1.83
N GLU A 42 40.65 3.13 3.02
CA GLU A 42 41.28 2.36 4.09
C GLU A 42 40.49 1.05 4.32
N PRO A 43 41.16 -0.11 4.39
CA PRO A 43 40.48 -1.39 4.44
C PRO A 43 39.45 -1.40 5.57
N LEU A 44 38.19 -1.64 5.21
CA LEU A 44 37.07 -1.51 6.13
C LEU A 44 37.28 -2.44 7.33
N LYS A 45 37.40 -1.85 8.53
CA LYS A 45 37.54 -2.62 9.77
C LYS A 45 36.41 -3.66 9.82
N LYS A 46 36.79 -4.94 9.95
CA LYS A 46 35.83 -6.04 10.11
C LYS A 46 34.86 -5.68 11.22
N LYS A 47 33.56 -5.63 10.89
CA LYS A 47 32.52 -5.31 11.88
C LYS A 47 32.65 -6.28 13.05
N LYS A 48 32.93 -5.74 14.24
CA LYS A 48 33.00 -6.55 15.46
C LYS A 48 31.61 -7.12 15.75
N LYS A 49 31.55 -8.39 16.13
CA LYS A 49 30.31 -9.01 16.61
C LYS A 49 29.84 -8.20 17.82
N LEU A 50 28.58 -7.78 17.81
CA LEU A 50 28.01 -7.03 18.92
C LEU A 50 27.99 -7.90 20.18
N ASP A 51 28.21 -7.27 21.33
CA ASP A 51 28.11 -7.97 22.60
C ASP A 51 26.74 -8.62 22.75
N PRO A 52 26.66 -9.85 23.28
CA PRO A 52 25.40 -10.57 23.43
C PRO A 52 24.39 -9.79 24.28
N ALA A 53 24.85 -8.94 25.21
CA ALA A 53 24.01 -8.04 25.99
C ALA A 53 23.31 -6.97 25.13
N ILE A 54 24.00 -6.39 24.14
CA ILE A 54 23.45 -5.35 23.26
C ILE A 54 22.42 -5.93 22.29
N VAL A 55 22.66 -7.15 21.79
CA VAL A 55 21.71 -7.87 20.93
C VAL A 55 20.40 -8.14 21.70
N ARG A 56 20.51 -8.70 22.91
CA ARG A 56 19.36 -8.95 23.80
C ARG A 56 18.58 -7.66 24.11
N GLN A 57 19.26 -6.56 24.42
CA GLN A 57 18.61 -5.26 24.67
C GLN A 57 17.87 -4.72 23.44
N ARG A 58 18.42 -4.90 22.22
CA ARG A 58 17.76 -4.45 20.99
C ARG A 58 16.52 -5.29 20.68
N GLU A 59 16.62 -6.60 20.85
CA GLU A 59 15.49 -7.52 20.71
C GLU A 59 14.38 -7.20 21.71
N GLU A 60 14.73 -6.95 22.97
CA GLU A 60 13.77 -6.57 24.00
C GLU A 60 13.09 -5.23 23.70
N LYS A 61 13.83 -4.23 23.19
CA LYS A 61 13.24 -2.97 22.72
C LYS A 61 12.27 -3.16 21.56
N LYS A 62 12.60 -4.04 20.60
CA LYS A 62 11.70 -4.38 19.49
C LYS A 62 10.44 -5.10 20.01
N ARG A 63 10.61 -6.07 20.92
CA ARG A 63 9.51 -6.80 21.54
C ARG A 63 8.55 -5.87 22.27
N ARG A 64 9.07 -4.96 23.11
CA ARG A 64 8.26 -3.96 23.82
C ARG A 64 7.53 -3.00 22.88
N ARG A 65 8.11 -2.65 21.72
CA ARG A 65 7.44 -1.82 20.70
C ARG A 65 6.29 -2.59 20.04
N LEU A 66 6.55 -3.84 19.62
CA LEU A 66 5.56 -4.71 19.00
C LEU A 66 4.40 -5.00 19.95
N GLU A 67 4.69 -5.27 21.22
CA GLU A 67 3.68 -5.51 22.25
C GLU A 67 2.79 -4.29 22.47
N LYS A 68 3.38 -3.08 22.51
CA LYS A 68 2.60 -1.83 22.60
C LYS A 68 1.74 -1.60 21.36
N THR A 69 2.23 -1.91 20.16
CA THR A 69 1.43 -1.78 18.93
C THR A 69 0.29 -2.79 18.91
N ILE A 70 0.54 -4.05 19.28
CA ILE A 70 -0.49 -5.08 19.37
C ILE A 70 -1.57 -4.66 20.37
N ARG A 71 -1.18 -4.24 21.58
CA ARG A 71 -2.13 -3.78 22.61
C ARG A 71 -2.97 -2.57 22.15
N ARG A 72 -2.38 -1.66 21.36
CA ARG A 72 -3.11 -0.51 20.78
C ARG A 72 -4.11 -0.95 19.72
N LEU A 73 -3.69 -1.86 18.83
CA LEU A 73 -4.53 -2.40 17.76
C LEU A 73 -5.69 -3.23 18.33
N GLU A 74 -5.45 -4.08 19.33
CA GLU A 74 -6.48 -4.86 20.02
C GLU A 74 -7.48 -3.98 20.78
N LYS A 75 -7.02 -2.85 21.35
CA LYS A 75 -7.93 -1.88 22.00
C LYS A 75 -8.78 -1.16 20.96
N SER A 76 -8.19 -0.80 19.81
CA SER A 76 -8.90 -0.11 18.72
C SER A 76 -9.90 -1.02 18.00
N SER A 77 -9.58 -2.32 17.83
CA SER A 77 -10.45 -3.27 17.13
C SER A 77 -11.71 -3.64 17.91
N ARG A 78 -11.70 -3.47 19.23
CA ARG A 78 -12.83 -3.77 20.13
C ARG A 78 -13.73 -2.57 20.41
N GLN A 79 -13.40 -1.38 19.90
CA GLN A 79 -14.24 -0.19 20.04
C GLN A 79 -15.31 -0.20 18.95
N LEU A 80 -16.57 -0.42 19.35
CA LEU A 80 -17.72 -0.19 18.48
C LEU A 80 -17.78 1.30 18.15
N LYS A 81 -18.04 1.63 16.88
CA LYS A 81 -18.30 3.02 16.49
C LYS A 81 -19.54 3.53 17.25
N PRO A 82 -19.53 4.77 17.75
CA PRO A 82 -20.66 5.31 18.50
C PRO A 82 -21.94 5.31 17.66
N ILE A 83 -23.06 4.97 18.31
CA ILE A 83 -24.40 4.76 17.72
C ILE A 83 -24.99 6.07 17.14
N SER A 84 -24.41 7.25 17.40
CA SER A 84 -24.93 8.52 16.88
C SER A 84 -24.92 8.65 15.35
N GLU A 85 -24.24 7.75 14.64
CA GLU A 85 -24.30 7.63 13.17
C GLU A 85 -25.42 6.65 12.68
N LEU A 86 -26.29 6.12 13.56
CA LEU A 86 -27.32 5.12 13.19
C LEU A 86 -28.62 5.67 12.59
N GLU A 87 -28.75 6.98 12.36
CA GLU A 87 -29.89 7.48 11.60
C GLU A 87 -29.68 7.16 10.12
N ILE A 88 -30.42 6.17 9.62
CA ILE A 88 -30.40 5.80 8.21
C ILE A 88 -30.77 7.06 7.41
N PRO A 89 -29.86 7.60 6.59
CA PRO A 89 -30.12 8.81 5.85
C PRO A 89 -31.32 8.60 4.92
N LEU A 90 -32.15 9.63 4.78
CA LEU A 90 -33.43 9.56 4.07
C LEU A 90 -33.27 9.03 2.63
N PHE A 91 -32.19 9.39 1.94
CA PHE A 91 -31.93 8.93 0.57
C PHE A 91 -31.81 7.40 0.48
N LEU A 92 -31.25 6.72 1.49
CA LEU A 92 -31.15 5.25 1.50
C LEU A 92 -32.52 4.59 1.67
N LYS A 93 -33.44 5.23 2.42
CA LYS A 93 -34.82 4.73 2.55
C LYS A 93 -35.54 4.82 1.20
N ILE A 94 -35.40 5.95 0.51
CA ILE A 94 -35.97 6.17 -0.82
C ILE A 94 -35.37 5.19 -1.83
N GLU A 95 -34.04 5.02 -1.84
CA GLU A 95 -33.35 4.08 -2.74
C GLU A 95 -33.79 2.64 -2.50
N LYS A 96 -33.91 2.22 -1.24
CA LYS A 96 -34.44 0.89 -0.89
C LYS A 96 -35.82 0.67 -1.49
N GLU A 97 -36.75 1.61 -1.30
CA GLU A 97 -38.10 1.52 -1.84
C GLU A 97 -38.11 1.49 -3.37
N TYR A 98 -37.28 2.32 -4.00
CA TYR A 98 -37.13 2.36 -5.44
C TYR A 98 -36.61 1.02 -6.00
N LYS A 99 -35.53 0.47 -5.42
CA LYS A 99 -34.97 -0.82 -5.81
C LYS A 99 -35.94 -1.98 -5.59
N HIS A 100 -36.71 -1.92 -4.51
CA HIS A 100 -37.75 -2.91 -4.26
C HIS A 100 -38.85 -2.88 -5.33
N LYS A 101 -39.32 -1.69 -5.71
CA LYS A 101 -40.30 -1.51 -6.79
C LYS A 101 -39.76 -1.97 -8.14
N GLN A 102 -38.51 -1.66 -8.47
CA GLN A 102 -37.85 -2.16 -9.68
C GLN A 102 -37.86 -3.68 -9.71
N HIS A 103 -37.39 -4.31 -8.63
CA HIS A 103 -37.35 -5.78 -8.53
C HIS A 103 -38.73 -6.42 -8.69
N ILE A 104 -39.76 -5.89 -8.02
CA ILE A 104 -41.14 -6.40 -8.17
C ILE A 104 -41.60 -6.29 -9.63
N ASN A 105 -41.34 -5.17 -10.28
CA ASN A 105 -41.72 -4.99 -11.69
C ASN A 105 -40.98 -5.95 -12.62
N ASP A 106 -39.69 -6.17 -12.38
CA ASP A 106 -38.88 -7.10 -13.18
C ASP A 106 -39.41 -8.53 -13.02
N VAL A 107 -39.70 -8.97 -11.78
CA VAL A 107 -40.29 -10.29 -11.50
C VAL A 107 -41.66 -10.43 -12.19
N GLN A 108 -42.54 -9.43 -12.07
CA GLN A 108 -43.84 -9.45 -12.74
C GLN A 108 -43.72 -9.52 -14.26
N THR A 109 -42.69 -8.87 -14.82
CA THR A 109 -42.42 -8.88 -16.26
C THR A 109 -41.94 -10.25 -16.72
N ILE A 110 -41.03 -10.87 -15.95
CA ILE A 110 -40.56 -12.25 -16.19
C ILE A 110 -41.72 -13.25 -16.11
N ASP A 111 -42.57 -13.15 -15.09
CA ASP A 111 -43.74 -14.03 -14.92
C ASP A 111 -44.69 -13.94 -16.12
N LYS A 112 -44.92 -12.72 -16.62
CA LYS A 112 -45.73 -12.50 -17.84
C LYS A 112 -45.09 -13.20 -19.04
N PHE A 113 -43.79 -13.01 -19.27
CA PHE A 113 -43.10 -13.67 -20.38
C PHE A 113 -43.21 -15.19 -20.30
N ILE A 114 -42.94 -15.76 -19.12
CA ILE A 114 -43.06 -17.19 -18.87
C ILE A 114 -44.48 -17.69 -19.14
N SER A 115 -45.50 -16.97 -18.65
CA SER A 115 -46.91 -17.36 -18.85
C SER A 115 -47.30 -17.36 -20.34
N SER A 116 -46.81 -16.36 -21.10
CA SER A 116 -47.05 -16.27 -22.53
C SER A 116 -46.33 -17.39 -23.30
N GLN A 117 -45.09 -17.71 -22.91
CA GLN A 117 -44.33 -18.81 -23.50
C GLN A 117 -45.03 -20.15 -23.29
N TYR A 118 -45.47 -20.45 -22.06
CA TYR A 118 -46.18 -21.69 -21.77
C TYR A 118 -47.49 -21.79 -22.55
N LYS A 119 -48.26 -20.68 -22.62
CA LYS A 119 -49.50 -20.65 -23.39
C LYS A 119 -49.24 -20.97 -24.86
N ALA A 120 -48.27 -20.29 -25.47
CA ALA A 120 -47.90 -20.50 -26.86
C ALA A 120 -47.42 -21.94 -27.13
N LEU A 121 -46.62 -22.53 -26.23
CA LEU A 121 -46.15 -23.91 -26.36
C LEU A 121 -47.29 -24.94 -26.22
N ASN A 122 -48.27 -24.67 -25.35
CA ASN A 122 -49.45 -25.53 -25.21
C ASN A 122 -50.35 -25.49 -26.45
N GLU A 123 -50.54 -24.30 -27.03
CA GLU A 123 -51.27 -24.13 -28.29
C GLU A 123 -50.54 -24.83 -29.43
N LEU A 124 -49.21 -24.63 -29.55
CA LEU A 124 -48.38 -25.28 -30.56
C LEU A 124 -48.46 -26.81 -30.46
N ARG A 125 -48.41 -27.36 -29.24
CA ARG A 125 -48.53 -28.80 -29.02
C ARG A 125 -49.90 -29.36 -29.42
N ALA A 126 -50.97 -28.60 -29.23
CA ALA A 126 -52.32 -29.00 -29.63
C ALA A 126 -52.49 -29.00 -31.16
N GLU A 127 -51.75 -28.13 -31.88
CA GLU A 127 -51.73 -28.08 -33.34
C GLU A 127 -50.79 -29.11 -33.97
N SER A 128 -49.56 -29.24 -33.47
CA SER A 128 -48.54 -30.17 -33.97
C SER A 128 -47.52 -30.54 -32.89
N GLU A 129 -47.41 -31.84 -32.59
CA GLU A 129 -46.44 -32.34 -31.62
C GLU A 129 -45.01 -32.38 -32.18
N GLU A 130 -44.84 -32.50 -33.49
CA GLU A 130 -43.51 -32.49 -34.14
C GLU A 130 -42.82 -31.14 -33.95
N LEU A 131 -43.52 -30.04 -34.23
CA LEU A 131 -43.00 -28.68 -34.07
C LEU A 131 -42.69 -28.35 -32.60
N TYR A 132 -43.49 -28.86 -31.68
CA TYR A 132 -43.24 -28.70 -30.24
C TYR A 132 -41.91 -29.36 -29.82
N ASN A 133 -41.64 -30.58 -30.31
CA ASN A 133 -40.40 -31.29 -30.01
C ASN A 133 -39.15 -30.58 -30.55
N GLU A 134 -39.27 -29.95 -31.73
CA GLU A 134 -38.21 -29.11 -32.31
C GLU A 134 -37.99 -27.84 -31.49
N ALA A 135 -39.07 -27.14 -31.12
CA ALA A 135 -39.00 -25.86 -30.40
C ALA A 135 -38.39 -25.96 -28.99
N ILE A 136 -38.48 -27.12 -28.33
CA ILE A 136 -37.87 -27.35 -27.01
C ILE A 136 -36.35 -27.55 -27.08
N GLN A 137 -35.82 -27.96 -28.23
CA GLN A 137 -34.39 -28.25 -28.33
C GLN A 137 -33.55 -27.02 -28.03
N ILE A 138 -32.44 -27.23 -27.33
CA ILE A 138 -31.49 -26.17 -27.01
C ILE A 138 -30.72 -25.83 -28.30
N ASP A 139 -30.78 -24.57 -28.71
CA ASP A 139 -29.96 -24.08 -29.82
C ASP A 139 -28.50 -23.91 -29.37
N LEU A 140 -27.67 -24.88 -29.74
CA LEU A 140 -26.24 -24.87 -29.44
C LEU A 140 -25.49 -23.75 -30.15
N SER A 141 -26.04 -23.15 -31.23
CA SER A 141 -25.42 -22.03 -31.93
C SER A 141 -25.41 -20.74 -31.10
N PHE A 142 -26.25 -20.67 -30.06
CA PHE A 142 -26.27 -19.57 -29.12
C PHE A 142 -25.03 -19.52 -28.22
N LEU A 143 -24.21 -20.58 -28.19
CA LEU A 143 -23.00 -20.68 -27.38
C LEU A 143 -21.75 -20.67 -28.28
N PRO A 144 -20.77 -19.78 -28.05
CA PRO A 144 -20.66 -18.78 -26.99
C PRO A 144 -21.41 -17.47 -27.30
N TYR A 145 -22.26 -17.02 -26.37
CA TYR A 145 -22.93 -15.73 -26.46
C TYR A 145 -21.99 -14.60 -26.01
N ALA A 146 -21.66 -13.68 -26.92
CA ALA A 146 -20.83 -12.52 -26.64
C ALA A 146 -21.56 -11.22 -27.05
N THR A 147 -21.84 -10.35 -26.07
CA THR A 147 -22.39 -9.01 -26.31
C THR A 147 -21.61 -7.95 -25.54
N LYS A 148 -21.47 -6.79 -26.17
CA LYS A 148 -20.90 -5.60 -25.52
C LYS A 148 -22.04 -4.86 -24.82
N GLY A 149 -21.80 -4.43 -23.58
CA GLY A 149 -22.77 -3.61 -22.86
C GLY A 149 -22.98 -2.24 -23.51
N PRO A 150 -24.05 -1.53 -23.12
CA PRO A 150 -24.28 -0.17 -23.61
C PRO A 150 -23.14 0.76 -23.19
N TYR A 151 -22.72 1.62 -24.11
CA TYR A 151 -21.79 2.72 -23.82
C TYR A 151 -22.55 3.91 -23.22
N HIS A 152 -21.87 4.71 -22.40
CA HIS A 152 -22.44 5.97 -21.90
C HIS A 152 -22.82 6.92 -23.05
N THR A 153 -22.02 6.92 -24.11
CA THR A 153 -22.21 7.75 -25.30
C THR A 153 -22.00 6.88 -26.54
N PRO A 154 -22.84 7.00 -27.57
CA PRO A 154 -22.66 6.23 -28.80
C PRO A 154 -21.34 6.59 -29.50
N PRO A 155 -20.79 5.70 -30.34
CA PRO A 155 -19.57 5.96 -31.10
C PRO A 155 -19.71 7.18 -32.01
N ILE A 156 -18.64 7.97 -32.11
CA ILE A 156 -18.56 9.11 -33.05
C ILE A 156 -18.17 8.57 -34.42
N GLU A 157 -18.92 8.94 -35.46
CA GLU A 157 -18.61 8.55 -36.85
C GLU A 157 -17.29 9.20 -37.31
N ASN A 158 -16.43 8.40 -37.96
CA ASN A 158 -15.13 8.84 -38.52
C ASN A 158 -14.17 9.48 -37.49
N TYR A 159 -14.22 9.02 -36.24
CA TYR A 159 -13.26 9.45 -35.23
C TYR A 159 -11.89 8.79 -35.46
N ASP A 160 -10.92 9.58 -35.89
CA ASP A 160 -9.52 9.15 -35.96
C ASP A 160 -8.91 9.10 -34.55
N SER A 161 -8.76 7.87 -34.05
CA SER A 161 -8.14 7.62 -32.75
C SER A 161 -6.64 7.91 -32.82
N PRO A 162 -6.04 8.58 -31.82
CA PRO A 162 -4.60 8.80 -31.79
C PRO A 162 -3.83 7.48 -31.66
N ASP A 163 -2.69 7.39 -32.32
CA ASP A 163 -1.86 6.18 -32.32
C ASP A 163 -1.18 5.93 -30.96
N GLY A 164 -0.96 4.66 -30.61
CA GLY A 164 -0.33 4.25 -29.36
C GLY A 164 -0.16 2.73 -29.24
N GLU A 165 0.99 2.30 -28.71
CA GLU A 165 1.29 0.88 -28.48
C GLU A 165 0.75 0.40 -27.12
N TYR A 166 0.03 -0.72 -27.11
CA TYR A 166 -0.35 -1.41 -25.87
C TYR A 166 0.75 -2.39 -25.46
N ILE A 167 1.42 -2.12 -24.34
CA ILE A 167 2.43 -3.01 -23.76
C ILE A 167 1.76 -3.85 -22.67
N ASP A 168 1.68 -5.16 -22.88
CA ASP A 168 1.18 -6.08 -21.84
C ASP A 168 2.19 -6.20 -20.70
N LEU A 169 1.90 -5.56 -19.58
CA LEU A 169 2.69 -5.60 -18.35
C LEU A 169 2.21 -6.68 -17.38
N THR A 170 1.32 -7.60 -17.82
CA THR A 170 0.80 -8.67 -16.97
C THR A 170 1.96 -9.52 -16.46
N GLN A 171 2.10 -9.58 -15.14
CA GLN A 171 3.18 -10.31 -14.48
C GLN A 171 3.01 -11.81 -14.73
N LYS A 172 3.94 -12.42 -15.46
CA LYS A 172 3.99 -13.87 -15.66
C LYS A 172 4.69 -14.52 -14.46
N TYR A 173 4.04 -15.49 -13.84
CA TYR A 173 4.64 -16.28 -12.77
C TYR A 173 5.40 -17.50 -13.34
N PRO A 174 6.46 -17.98 -12.67
CA PRO A 174 7.18 -19.16 -13.14
C PRO A 174 6.25 -20.38 -13.11
N GLY A 175 5.97 -20.94 -14.30
CA GLY A 175 5.14 -22.15 -14.47
C GLY A 175 3.82 -21.93 -15.24
N GLU A 176 3.44 -20.69 -15.55
CA GLU A 176 2.33 -20.40 -16.46
C GLU A 176 2.83 -20.48 -17.92
N THR A 177 2.42 -21.53 -18.66
CA THR A 177 2.49 -21.59 -20.12
C THR A 177 1.24 -20.99 -20.75
#